data_AF-A0A6T8NSS0-F1
#
_entry.id   AF-A0A6T8NSS0-F1
#
_cell.length_a   1.000
_cell.length_b   1.000
_cell.length_c   1.000
_cell.angle_alpha   90.00
_cell.angle_beta   90.00
_cell.angle_gamma   90.00
#
_symmetry.space_group_name_H-M   'P 1'
#
loop_
_entity.id
_entity.type
_entity.pdbx_description
1 polymer ?
#
loop_
_entity_poly.entity_id
_entity_poly.type
_entity_poly.pdbx_seq_one_letter_code
_entity_poly.pdbx_strand_id
1 'polypeptide(L)'
;MRCNPLPDFGGCHPDPNLTYAAELVSKMGLNPDGSPSTTTDLSALPTLGAANDGDGDRNLIAGAGCFVTPSDSMAMILAHYRSIPHFSKNGGRPRGVARSMPSSAALDVVADAMGIPCFVTPTGWKFFGNLMSSVELFDGIDYSPFLCGEESFGTGSDHIREKDGLWAVLAWMSILMEANAGFDDLQIGVKDLTTEHWKTYGRHFYCRYDYEGVDSDQANTMMDQIRTNFVEGSPPEDGATPSSSGIEFVDGVEFSYTDPVDQSIATNQGLILNFKYTANGNPARVVFRLSGTGSAGATIRMYLERFEGDASLHDEAAPVALLGLATKALELVKMKEITGRDSPTVIT
;
A
#
# COMPACT_ATOMS: atom_id res chain seq x y z
N MET A 1 -6.84 13.41 19.10
CA MET A 1 -7.17 12.55 20.26
C MET A 1 -6.05 12.47 21.29
N ARG A 2 -4.76 12.49 20.91
CA ARG A 2 -3.63 12.48 21.86
C ARG A 2 -2.50 13.37 21.33
N CYS A 3 -2.43 14.62 21.80
CA CYS A 3 -1.48 15.63 21.29
C CYS A 3 -0.44 16.07 22.33
N ASN A 4 -0.43 15.44 23.51
CA ASN A 4 0.59 15.69 24.53
C ASN A 4 1.68 14.62 24.41
N PRO A 5 2.93 14.97 24.06
CA PRO A 5 4.03 14.00 23.98
C PRO A 5 4.31 13.38 25.35
N LEU A 6 4.35 12.05 25.41
CA LEU A 6 4.69 11.29 26.62
C LEU A 6 5.82 10.32 26.30
N PRO A 7 6.81 10.12 27.20
CA PRO A 7 7.94 9.23 26.95
C PRO A 7 7.57 7.77 26.65
N ASP A 8 6.41 7.32 27.11
CA ASP A 8 5.87 5.98 26.92
C ASP A 8 4.66 5.95 25.97
N PHE A 9 4.39 7.06 25.27
CA PHE A 9 3.22 7.24 24.41
C PHE A 9 1.87 6.96 25.12
N GLY A 10 1.83 7.09 26.45
CA GLY A 10 0.68 6.73 27.27
C GLY A 10 0.42 5.21 27.33
N GLY A 11 1.47 4.40 27.21
CA GLY A 11 1.41 2.94 27.23
C GLY A 11 0.86 2.31 25.95
N CYS A 12 0.79 3.06 24.85
CA CYS A 12 0.30 2.58 23.55
C CYS A 12 1.43 2.40 22.54
N HIS A 13 1.18 1.57 21.53
CA HIS A 13 2.13 1.39 20.43
C HIS A 13 1.99 2.57 19.43
N PRO A 14 3.06 3.32 19.13
CA PRO A 14 2.99 4.52 18.29
C PRO A 14 3.09 4.17 16.79
N ASP A 15 2.35 3.15 16.33
CA ASP A 15 2.27 2.78 14.91
C ASP A 15 0.84 2.98 14.39
N PRO A 16 0.63 3.70 13.28
CA PRO A 16 -0.69 4.07 12.78
C PRO A 16 -1.26 2.97 11.88
N ASN A 17 -1.64 1.83 12.46
CA ASN A 17 -2.30 0.73 11.74
C ASN A 17 -3.64 0.35 12.40
N LEU A 18 -4.42 -0.50 11.73
CA LEU A 18 -5.76 -0.88 12.20
C LEU A 18 -5.77 -1.56 13.58
N THR A 19 -4.68 -2.24 13.93
CA THR A 19 -4.52 -2.93 15.22
C THR A 19 -4.20 -1.95 16.35
N TYR A 20 -3.18 -1.10 16.18
CA TYR A 20 -2.67 -0.24 17.25
C TYR A 20 -3.40 1.10 17.36
N ALA A 21 -3.92 1.63 16.24
CA ALA A 21 -4.75 2.82 16.21
C ALA A 21 -6.25 2.49 16.45
N ALA A 22 -6.56 1.42 17.18
CA ALA A 22 -7.92 0.92 17.39
C ALA A 22 -8.91 1.97 17.92
N GLU A 23 -8.46 2.92 18.74
CA GLU A 23 -9.31 4.01 19.23
C GLU A 23 -9.80 4.91 18.08
N LEU A 24 -8.93 5.20 17.09
CA LEU A 24 -9.30 5.97 15.91
C LEU A 24 -10.22 5.13 15.00
N VAL A 25 -9.84 3.88 14.72
CA VAL A 25 -10.62 2.94 13.92
C VAL A 25 -12.07 2.85 14.43
N SER A 26 -12.24 2.62 15.74
CA SER A 26 -13.57 2.57 16.35
C SER A 26 -14.34 3.89 16.25
N LYS A 27 -13.67 5.05 16.45
CA LYS A 27 -14.31 6.37 16.32
C LYS A 27 -14.72 6.72 14.90
N MET A 28 -14.06 6.14 13.90
CA MET A 28 -14.44 6.25 12.50
C MET A 28 -15.49 5.21 12.10
N GLY A 29 -16.00 4.40 13.03
CA GLY A 29 -17.03 3.41 12.74
C GLY A 29 -16.51 2.23 11.93
N LEU A 30 -15.25 1.83 12.17
CA LEU A 30 -14.60 0.72 11.49
C LEU A 30 -14.37 -0.46 12.45
N ASN A 31 -14.37 -1.67 11.88
CA ASN A 31 -13.93 -2.89 12.54
C ASN A 31 -12.39 -3.02 12.43
N PRO A 32 -11.74 -3.91 13.22
CA PRO A 32 -10.28 -4.11 13.16
C PRO A 32 -9.75 -4.56 11.78
N ASP A 33 -10.60 -5.09 10.92
CA ASP A 33 -10.27 -5.50 9.55
C ASP A 33 -10.47 -4.37 8.51
N GLY A 34 -10.80 -3.16 8.98
CA GLY A 34 -11.03 -1.98 8.14
C GLY A 34 -12.41 -1.93 7.46
N SER A 35 -13.29 -2.91 7.71
CA SER A 35 -14.67 -2.89 7.22
C SER A 35 -15.55 -1.93 8.05
N PRO A 36 -16.60 -1.32 7.46
CA PRO A 36 -17.53 -0.49 8.20
C PRO A 36 -18.32 -1.29 9.26
N SER A 37 -18.51 -0.69 10.43
CA SER A 37 -19.43 -1.18 11.45
C SER A 37 -20.87 -1.13 10.93
N THR A 38 -21.62 -2.22 11.12
CA THR A 38 -23.04 -2.33 10.77
C THR A 38 -23.97 -1.82 11.87
N THR A 39 -23.43 -1.44 13.02
CA THR A 39 -24.22 -1.02 14.21
C THR A 39 -24.01 0.44 14.59
N THR A 40 -23.07 1.12 13.93
CA THR A 40 -22.72 2.52 14.21
C THR A 40 -23.43 3.44 13.21
N ASP A 41 -24.05 4.51 13.70
CA ASP A 41 -24.55 5.58 12.83
C ASP A 41 -23.37 6.37 12.26
N LEU A 42 -23.03 6.09 10.99
CA LEU A 42 -21.91 6.72 10.30
C LEU A 42 -22.16 8.20 9.98
N SER A 43 -23.43 8.66 9.94
CA SER A 43 -23.78 10.02 9.52
C SER A 43 -23.37 11.10 10.52
N ALA A 44 -23.15 10.72 11.78
CA ALA A 44 -22.73 11.62 12.85
C ALA A 44 -21.21 11.58 13.14
N LEU A 45 -20.45 10.76 12.40
CA LEU A 45 -19.02 10.59 12.63
C LEU A 45 -18.19 11.67 11.91
N PRO A 46 -16.93 11.90 12.34
CA PRO A 46 -16.05 12.84 11.66
C PRO A 46 -15.83 12.50 10.18
N THR A 47 -15.75 13.52 9.32
CA THR A 47 -15.47 13.35 7.88
C THR A 47 -14.06 12.84 7.62
N LEU A 48 -13.09 13.24 8.45
CA LEU A 48 -11.69 12.86 8.37
C LEU A 48 -11.17 12.47 9.76
N GLY A 49 -10.60 11.28 9.84
CA GLY A 49 -9.81 10.78 10.95
C GLY A 49 -8.38 10.52 10.49
N ALA A 50 -7.42 10.86 11.34
CA ALA A 50 -6.01 10.60 11.06
C ALA A 50 -5.21 10.25 12.32
N ALA A 51 -4.18 9.44 12.14
CA ALA A 51 -3.16 9.13 13.15
C ALA A 51 -1.77 9.20 12.52
N ASN A 52 -0.78 9.58 13.33
CA ASN A 52 0.63 9.52 12.94
C ASN A 52 1.37 8.48 13.79
N ASP A 53 2.59 8.14 13.39
CA ASP A 53 3.49 7.35 14.22
C ASP A 53 4.29 8.20 15.22
N GLY A 54 5.25 7.58 15.89
CA GLY A 54 5.96 8.17 17.03
C GLY A 54 6.83 9.39 16.70
N ASP A 55 7.48 9.42 15.55
CA ASP A 55 8.29 10.55 15.06
C ASP A 55 7.56 11.41 14.02
N GLY A 56 6.39 10.96 13.54
CA GLY A 56 5.48 11.74 12.71
C GLY A 56 5.71 11.59 11.20
N ASP A 57 6.52 10.61 10.79
CA ASP A 57 6.84 10.36 9.39
C ASP A 57 5.74 9.54 8.67
N ARG A 58 4.93 8.78 9.41
CA ARG A 58 3.83 7.94 8.86
C ARG A 58 2.45 8.48 9.22
N ASN A 59 1.45 8.16 8.40
CA ASN A 59 0.06 8.58 8.54
C ASN A 59 -0.94 7.47 8.20
N LEU A 60 -2.01 7.38 9.00
CA LEU A 60 -3.23 6.66 8.66
C LEU A 60 -4.33 7.66 8.36
N ILE A 61 -5.09 7.42 7.29
CA ILE A 61 -6.25 8.22 6.87
C ILE A 61 -7.51 7.34 6.90
N ALA A 62 -8.57 7.87 7.50
CA ALA A 62 -9.88 7.23 7.53
C ALA A 62 -11.01 8.26 7.41
N GLY A 63 -12.13 7.85 6.85
CA GLY A 63 -13.41 8.53 6.89
C GLY A 63 -14.44 7.73 7.68
N ALA A 64 -15.64 8.30 7.87
CA ALA A 64 -16.76 7.58 8.46
C ALA A 64 -17.06 6.28 7.69
N GLY A 65 -16.80 5.13 8.33
CA GLY A 65 -16.96 3.79 7.75
C GLY A 65 -16.05 3.51 6.56
N CYS A 66 -14.95 4.24 6.39
CA CYS A 66 -14.03 4.05 5.27
C CYS A 66 -12.57 4.11 5.73
N PHE A 67 -11.87 2.97 5.69
CA PHE A 67 -10.42 2.96 5.78
C PHE A 67 -9.82 3.21 4.39
N VAL A 68 -8.89 4.16 4.29
CA VAL A 68 -8.14 4.40 3.05
C VAL A 68 -6.79 3.71 3.19
N THR A 69 -6.53 2.72 2.33
CA THR A 69 -5.22 2.04 2.35
C THR A 69 -4.11 3.05 2.04
N PRO A 70 -2.87 2.88 2.55
CA PRO A 70 -1.79 3.81 2.25
C PRO A 70 -1.50 3.97 0.76
N SER A 71 -1.69 2.90 -0.02
CA SER A 71 -1.49 2.92 -1.47
C SER A 71 -2.60 3.69 -2.19
N ASP A 72 -3.87 3.47 -1.83
CA ASP A 72 -4.99 4.27 -2.36
C ASP A 72 -4.85 5.74 -1.94
N SER A 73 -4.43 6.01 -0.70
CA SER A 73 -4.21 7.37 -0.19
C SER A 73 -3.24 8.15 -1.08
N MET A 74 -2.11 7.54 -1.44
CA MET A 74 -1.13 8.14 -2.35
C MET A 74 -1.68 8.32 -3.77
N ALA A 75 -2.40 7.33 -4.30
CA ALA A 75 -3.03 7.41 -5.63
C ALA A 75 -4.08 8.54 -5.68
N MET A 76 -4.86 8.72 -4.63
CA MET A 76 -5.84 9.80 -4.49
C MET A 76 -5.18 11.17 -4.33
N ILE A 77 -4.08 11.27 -3.59
CA ILE A 77 -3.30 12.52 -3.51
C ILE A 77 -2.80 12.91 -4.91
N LEU A 78 -2.33 11.96 -5.72
CA LEU A 78 -1.98 12.23 -7.11
C LEU A 78 -3.22 12.64 -7.93
N ALA A 79 -4.33 11.89 -7.83
CA ALA A 79 -5.55 12.18 -8.59
C ALA A 79 -6.10 13.61 -8.33
N HIS A 80 -5.88 14.13 -7.12
CA HIS A 80 -6.33 15.44 -6.68
C HIS A 80 -5.18 16.45 -6.49
N TYR A 81 -4.03 16.26 -7.15
CA TYR A 81 -2.83 17.09 -6.93
C TYR A 81 -3.11 18.60 -7.06
N ARG A 82 -4.09 19.01 -7.88
CA ARG A 82 -4.43 20.43 -8.12
C ARG A 82 -4.94 21.15 -6.87
N SER A 83 -5.57 20.42 -5.96
CA SER A 83 -6.05 20.93 -4.67
C SER A 83 -4.91 21.29 -3.72
N ILE A 84 -3.68 20.85 -4.01
CA ILE A 84 -2.52 21.01 -3.13
C ILE A 84 -1.60 22.12 -3.68
N PRO A 85 -1.46 23.28 -2.99
CA PRO A 85 -0.73 24.42 -3.50
C PRO A 85 0.73 24.14 -3.93
N HIS A 86 1.40 23.20 -3.25
CA HIS A 86 2.76 22.77 -3.59
C HIS A 86 2.88 22.27 -5.03
N PHE A 87 1.87 21.53 -5.52
CA PHE A 87 1.85 21.01 -6.88
C PHE A 87 1.24 22.00 -7.88
N SER A 88 0.17 22.71 -7.49
CA SER A 88 -0.55 23.58 -8.42
C SER A 88 0.21 24.88 -8.76
N LYS A 89 1.00 25.42 -7.84
CA LYS A 89 1.78 26.66 -8.08
C LYS A 89 3.12 26.43 -8.79
N ASN A 90 3.75 25.27 -8.62
CA ASN A 90 5.10 24.96 -9.11
C ASN A 90 5.13 24.37 -10.54
N GLY A 91 4.28 24.86 -11.45
CA GLY A 91 4.21 24.38 -12.84
C GLY A 91 3.09 23.39 -13.13
N GLY A 92 2.16 23.19 -12.18
CA GLY A 92 0.81 22.70 -12.46
C GLY A 92 0.61 21.18 -12.52
N ARG A 93 1.62 20.37 -12.15
CA ARG A 93 1.52 18.90 -11.92
C ARG A 93 2.83 18.32 -11.36
N PRO A 94 2.76 17.17 -10.66
CA PRO A 94 3.96 16.35 -10.43
C PRO A 94 4.65 15.96 -11.74
N ARG A 95 5.98 15.96 -11.76
CA ARG A 95 6.80 15.55 -12.93
C ARG A 95 7.34 14.13 -12.82
N GLY A 96 7.30 13.56 -11.63
CA GLY A 96 7.49 12.13 -11.39
C GLY A 96 6.78 11.73 -10.10
N VAL A 97 6.42 10.46 -10.02
CA VAL A 97 5.91 9.84 -8.79
C VAL A 97 6.60 8.52 -8.53
N ALA A 98 6.65 8.07 -7.28
CA ALA A 98 7.24 6.78 -6.97
C ALA A 98 6.53 6.04 -5.84
N ARG A 99 6.59 4.71 -5.88
CA ARG A 99 6.14 3.85 -4.79
C ARG A 99 7.15 2.75 -4.53
N SER A 100 7.15 2.22 -3.32
CA SER A 100 7.86 0.97 -3.04
C SER A 100 7.21 -0.18 -3.84
N MET A 101 8.00 -1.16 -4.25
CA MET A 101 7.53 -2.33 -4.99
C MET A 101 6.39 -3.08 -4.28
N PRO A 102 6.44 -3.28 -2.93
CA PRO A 102 5.36 -3.94 -2.23
C PRO A 102 4.04 -3.15 -2.22
N SER A 103 4.10 -1.82 -2.32
CA SER A 103 2.89 -0.97 -2.40
C SER A 103 2.03 -1.36 -3.59
N SER A 104 0.71 -1.26 -3.44
CA SER A 104 -0.24 -1.54 -4.52
C SER A 104 0.04 -0.67 -5.75
N ALA A 105 -0.28 -1.22 -6.92
CA ALA A 105 -0.20 -0.56 -8.22
C ALA A 105 -1.28 0.51 -8.44
N ALA A 106 -2.10 0.87 -7.43
CA ALA A 106 -3.10 1.94 -7.53
C ALA A 106 -2.50 3.27 -8.04
N LEU A 107 -1.29 3.63 -7.59
CA LEU A 107 -0.60 4.83 -8.07
C LEU A 107 -0.26 4.73 -9.56
N ASP A 108 0.09 3.54 -10.05
CA ASP A 108 0.52 3.31 -11.43
C ASP A 108 -0.61 3.65 -12.40
N VAL A 109 -1.83 3.21 -12.08
CA VAL A 109 -3.01 3.46 -12.92
C VAL A 109 -3.34 4.94 -13.01
N VAL A 110 -3.23 5.67 -11.90
CA VAL A 110 -3.45 7.13 -11.88
C VAL A 110 -2.33 7.85 -12.65
N ALA A 111 -1.07 7.45 -12.44
CA ALA A 111 0.07 8.06 -13.10
C ALA A 111 0.04 7.86 -14.61
N ASP A 112 -0.30 6.65 -15.08
CA ASP A 112 -0.46 6.33 -16.49
C ASP A 112 -1.57 7.16 -17.14
N ALA A 113 -2.74 7.26 -16.49
CA ALA A 113 -3.86 8.08 -16.96
C ALA A 113 -3.50 9.58 -17.09
N MET A 114 -2.52 10.07 -16.32
CA MET A 114 -2.02 11.44 -16.37
C MET A 114 -0.76 11.62 -17.23
N GLY A 115 -0.20 10.54 -17.77
CA GLY A 115 1.08 10.53 -18.46
C GLY A 115 2.22 11.06 -17.58
N ILE A 116 2.25 10.69 -16.30
CA ILE A 116 3.30 11.03 -15.34
C ILE A 116 4.20 9.79 -15.13
N PRO A 117 5.53 9.91 -15.23
CA PRO A 117 6.43 8.80 -14.92
C PRO A 117 6.21 8.27 -13.50
N CYS A 118 5.97 6.97 -13.37
CA CYS A 118 5.88 6.26 -12.08
C CYS A 118 7.09 5.34 -11.90
N PHE A 119 7.82 5.51 -10.80
CA PHE A 119 8.97 4.68 -10.43
C PHE A 119 8.56 3.65 -9.38
N VAL A 120 8.79 2.38 -9.67
CA VAL A 120 8.65 1.29 -8.71
C VAL A 120 10.02 1.00 -8.12
N THR A 121 10.26 1.43 -6.88
CA THR A 121 11.58 1.31 -6.23
C THR A 121 11.58 0.17 -5.22
N PRO A 122 12.74 -0.32 -4.76
CA PRO A 122 12.78 -1.14 -3.56
C PRO A 122 12.30 -0.36 -2.34
N THR A 123 11.97 -1.07 -1.26
CA THR A 123 11.63 -0.43 0.03
C THR A 123 12.82 0.36 0.56
N GLY A 124 12.54 1.55 1.08
CA GLY A 124 13.51 2.46 1.67
C GLY A 124 13.56 3.82 0.97
N TRP A 125 13.36 4.88 1.75
CA TRP A 125 13.22 6.25 1.27
C TRP A 125 14.42 6.80 0.48
N LYS A 126 15.61 6.18 0.62
CA LYS A 126 16.83 6.57 -0.11
C LYS A 126 16.63 6.60 -1.63
N PHE A 127 15.84 5.67 -2.19
CA PHE A 127 15.61 5.61 -3.64
C PHE A 127 14.76 6.79 -4.12
N PHE A 128 13.79 7.23 -3.30
CA PHE A 128 13.04 8.45 -3.59
C PHE A 128 13.92 9.69 -3.42
N GLY A 129 14.80 9.71 -2.42
CA GLY A 129 15.78 10.79 -2.21
C GLY A 129 16.68 11.02 -3.42
N ASN A 130 17.15 9.95 -4.09
CA ASN A 130 17.88 10.02 -5.35
C ASN A 130 17.05 10.67 -6.46
N LEU A 131 15.80 10.23 -6.65
CA LEU A 131 14.89 10.78 -7.67
C LEU A 131 14.58 12.27 -7.41
N MET A 132 14.29 12.65 -6.16
CA MET A 132 14.06 14.04 -5.76
C MET A 132 15.29 14.93 -5.96
N SER A 133 16.49 14.38 -5.78
CA SER A 133 17.75 15.12 -5.84
C SER A 133 18.47 14.95 -7.19
N SER A 134 17.79 14.42 -8.20
CA SER A 134 18.40 14.04 -9.48
C SER A 134 19.12 15.24 -10.15
N VAL A 135 18.50 16.42 -10.15
CA VAL A 135 19.15 17.65 -10.66
C VAL A 135 20.16 18.23 -9.67
N GLU A 136 19.77 18.31 -8.40
CA GLU A 136 20.56 18.98 -7.35
C GLU A 136 21.94 18.33 -7.15
N LEU A 137 22.02 17.01 -7.24
CA LEU A 137 23.21 16.24 -6.89
C LEU A 137 23.84 15.47 -8.07
N PHE A 138 23.08 15.21 -9.14
CA PHE A 138 23.51 14.28 -10.19
C PHE A 138 23.41 14.82 -11.63
N ASP A 139 23.09 16.11 -11.83
CA ASP A 139 22.87 16.71 -13.16
C ASP A 139 21.90 15.89 -14.04
N GLY A 140 20.91 15.29 -13.37
CA GLY A 140 19.94 14.36 -13.96
C GLY A 140 18.64 15.01 -14.41
N ILE A 141 17.58 14.21 -14.49
CA ILE A 141 16.26 14.66 -14.94
C ILE A 141 15.51 15.34 -13.79
N ASP A 142 14.88 16.49 -14.09
CA ASP A 142 14.04 17.20 -13.12
C ASP A 142 12.67 16.52 -12.95
N TYR A 143 12.55 15.72 -11.90
CA TYR A 143 11.30 15.09 -11.50
C TYR A 143 10.47 15.93 -10.51
N SER A 144 10.92 17.14 -10.14
CA SER A 144 10.20 18.02 -9.21
C SER A 144 9.12 18.87 -9.92
N PRO A 145 7.93 19.08 -9.33
CA PRO A 145 7.45 18.53 -8.06
C PRO A 145 7.29 17.00 -8.07
N PHE A 146 7.61 16.35 -6.96
CA PHE A 146 7.63 14.88 -6.85
C PHE A 146 6.69 14.39 -5.74
N LEU A 147 6.04 13.25 -5.95
CA LEU A 147 5.21 12.58 -4.94
C LEU A 147 5.68 11.14 -4.76
N CYS A 148 5.78 10.67 -3.52
CA CYS A 148 6.10 9.27 -3.27
C CYS A 148 5.52 8.72 -1.98
N GLY A 149 5.56 7.39 -1.84
CA GLY A 149 5.03 6.72 -0.66
C GLY A 149 5.33 5.23 -0.61
N GLU A 150 5.05 4.66 0.56
CA GLU A 150 5.20 3.25 0.86
C GLU A 150 3.93 2.72 1.54
N GLU A 151 3.68 1.42 1.38
CA GLU A 151 2.52 0.72 1.93
C GLU A 151 2.49 0.74 3.46
N SER A 152 3.62 1.05 4.07
CA SER A 152 3.85 1.14 5.50
C SER A 152 3.35 2.45 6.11
N PHE A 153 2.29 3.05 5.54
CA PHE A 153 1.71 4.33 5.97
C PHE A 153 2.63 5.54 5.74
N GLY A 154 3.65 5.42 4.88
CA GLY A 154 4.57 6.52 4.56
C GLY A 154 4.14 7.25 3.30
N THR A 155 4.01 8.58 3.34
CA THR A 155 3.74 9.39 2.15
C THR A 155 4.49 10.72 2.27
N GLY A 156 4.94 11.26 1.15
CA GLY A 156 5.67 12.52 1.13
C GLY A 156 5.82 13.09 -0.28
N SER A 157 6.50 14.23 -0.34
CA SER A 157 6.85 14.92 -1.59
C SER A 157 8.24 15.54 -1.48
N ASP A 158 8.75 16.12 -2.56
CA ASP A 158 10.05 16.77 -2.64
C ASP A 158 10.23 18.03 -1.76
N HIS A 159 9.20 18.43 -1.00
CA HIS A 159 9.27 19.53 -0.03
C HIS A 159 10.30 19.29 1.09
N ILE A 160 10.55 18.04 1.47
CA ILE A 160 11.63 17.60 2.36
C ILE A 160 12.26 16.30 1.80
N ARG A 161 13.20 15.69 2.52
CA ARG A 161 13.87 14.42 2.12
C ARG A 161 13.51 13.26 3.06
N GLU A 162 12.34 13.33 3.67
CA GLU A 162 11.75 12.32 4.54
C GLU A 162 10.26 12.12 4.22
N LYS A 163 9.67 11.07 4.79
CA LYS A 163 8.21 10.96 4.84
C LYS A 163 7.64 12.04 5.77
N ASP A 164 6.40 12.47 5.52
CA ASP A 164 5.74 13.46 6.38
C ASP A 164 4.26 13.12 6.54
N GLY A 165 3.93 12.59 7.72
CA GLY A 165 2.57 12.19 8.02
C GLY A 165 1.61 13.38 8.13
N LEU A 166 2.06 14.49 8.71
CA LEU A 166 1.24 15.69 8.82
C LEU A 166 0.98 16.33 7.45
N TRP A 167 1.97 16.34 6.57
CA TRP A 167 1.82 16.79 5.19
C TRP A 167 0.74 15.99 4.47
N ALA A 168 0.72 14.66 4.61
CA ALA A 168 -0.30 13.81 3.99
C ALA A 168 -1.71 14.12 4.53
N VAL A 169 -1.85 14.36 5.84
CA VAL A 169 -3.12 14.80 6.45
C VAL A 169 -3.57 16.15 5.88
N LEU A 170 -2.67 17.12 5.77
CA LEU A 170 -2.98 18.44 5.20
C LEU A 170 -3.31 18.36 3.69
N ALA A 171 -2.70 17.44 2.96
CA ALA A 171 -3.06 17.14 1.58
C ALA A 171 -4.51 16.65 1.50
N TRP A 172 -4.90 15.68 2.33
CA TRP A 172 -6.28 15.19 2.43
C TRP A 172 -7.29 16.27 2.82
N MET A 173 -6.93 17.15 3.77
CA MET A 173 -7.76 18.31 4.10
C MET A 173 -7.96 19.22 2.89
N SER A 174 -6.91 19.47 2.11
CA SER A 174 -7.00 20.31 0.91
C SER A 174 -7.89 19.67 -0.17
N ILE A 175 -7.82 18.36 -0.34
CA ILE A 175 -8.68 17.59 -1.26
C ILE A 175 -10.14 17.70 -0.83
N LEU A 176 -10.44 17.47 0.45
CA LEU A 176 -11.80 17.60 1.00
C LEU A 176 -12.34 19.02 0.87
N MET A 177 -11.51 20.04 1.12
CA MET A 177 -11.88 21.44 0.96
C MET A 177 -12.25 21.78 -0.48
N GLU A 178 -11.44 21.36 -1.46
CA GLU A 178 -11.73 21.57 -2.88
C GLU A 178 -12.99 20.81 -3.31
N ALA A 179 -13.14 19.55 -2.88
CA ALA A 179 -14.32 18.74 -3.19
C ALA A 179 -15.62 19.38 -2.68
N ASN A 180 -15.54 20.10 -1.56
CA ASN A 180 -16.68 20.80 -0.96
C ASN A 180 -16.76 22.30 -1.35
N ALA A 181 -15.95 22.76 -2.31
CA ALA A 181 -15.99 24.14 -2.77
C ALA A 181 -17.35 24.46 -3.41
N GLY A 182 -18.17 25.27 -2.73
CA GLY A 182 -19.50 25.66 -3.20
C GLY A 182 -20.66 25.07 -2.40
N PHE A 183 -20.38 24.27 -1.37
CA PHE A 183 -21.37 23.89 -0.37
C PHE A 183 -21.24 24.76 0.89
N ASP A 184 -22.37 25.05 1.53
CA ASP A 184 -22.39 25.78 2.80
C ASP A 184 -21.91 24.90 3.98
N ASP A 185 -22.03 23.57 3.82
CA ASP A 185 -21.62 22.52 4.79
C ASP A 185 -20.87 21.38 4.09
N LEU A 186 -20.14 20.55 4.84
CA LEU A 186 -19.44 19.36 4.31
C LEU A 186 -20.45 18.32 3.79
N GLN A 187 -20.54 18.16 2.47
CA GLN A 187 -21.41 17.18 1.79
C GLN A 187 -20.64 15.97 1.27
N ILE A 188 -19.41 16.16 0.82
CA ILE A 188 -18.56 15.12 0.21
C ILE A 188 -17.51 14.70 1.24
N GLY A 189 -17.56 13.43 1.64
CA GLY A 189 -16.62 12.84 2.59
C GLY A 189 -15.52 12.01 1.93
N VAL A 190 -14.64 11.47 2.78
CA VAL A 190 -13.55 10.58 2.34
C VAL A 190 -14.12 9.34 1.62
N LYS A 191 -15.19 8.73 2.13
CA LYS A 191 -15.82 7.57 1.49
C LYS A 191 -16.27 7.88 0.05
N ASP A 192 -16.92 9.02 -0.15
CA ASP A 192 -17.42 9.44 -1.47
C ASP A 192 -16.27 9.62 -2.46
N LEU A 193 -15.19 10.28 -2.03
CA LEU A 193 -13.99 10.45 -2.85
C LEU A 193 -13.33 9.11 -3.18
N THR A 194 -13.24 8.20 -2.21
CA THR A 194 -12.65 6.88 -2.40
C THR A 194 -13.48 6.04 -3.37
N THR A 195 -14.81 6.05 -3.23
CA THR A 195 -15.72 5.34 -4.15
C THR A 195 -15.64 5.90 -5.57
N GLU A 196 -15.60 7.23 -5.74
CA GLU A 196 -15.45 7.84 -7.07
C GLU A 196 -14.06 7.57 -7.68
N HIS A 197 -13.02 7.53 -6.85
CA HIS A 197 -11.67 7.17 -7.27
C HIS A 197 -11.65 5.73 -7.83
N TRP A 198 -12.18 4.77 -7.08
CA TRP A 198 -12.25 3.37 -7.54
C TRP A 198 -13.12 3.22 -8.79
N LYS A 199 -14.24 3.94 -8.89
CA LYS A 199 -15.06 3.93 -10.10
C LYS A 199 -14.31 4.46 -11.33
N THR A 200 -13.41 5.43 -11.14
CA THR A 200 -12.63 6.05 -12.23
C THR A 200 -11.43 5.20 -12.66
N TYR A 201 -10.68 4.67 -11.69
CA TYR A 201 -9.39 4.00 -11.94
C TYR A 201 -9.43 2.48 -11.71
N GLY A 202 -10.56 1.93 -11.25
CA GLY A 202 -10.65 0.59 -10.69
C GLY A 202 -10.17 0.54 -9.24
N ARG A 203 -10.51 -0.55 -8.54
CA ARG A 203 -10.09 -0.78 -7.15
C ARG A 203 -8.93 -1.77 -7.11
N HIS A 204 -7.86 -1.41 -6.43
CA HIS A 204 -6.80 -2.35 -6.06
C HIS A 204 -7.05 -2.84 -4.64
N PHE A 205 -7.68 -4.01 -4.50
CA PHE A 205 -7.79 -4.66 -3.20
C PHE A 205 -6.39 -5.00 -2.71
N TYR A 206 -6.05 -4.58 -1.50
CA TYR A 206 -4.72 -4.72 -0.95
C TYR A 206 -4.75 -5.11 0.53
N CYS A 207 -3.93 -6.08 0.92
CA CYS A 207 -3.68 -6.46 2.31
C CYS A 207 -2.21 -6.88 2.51
N ARG A 208 -1.70 -6.75 3.73
CA ARG A 208 -0.41 -7.33 4.14
C ARG A 208 -0.57 -8.29 5.30
N TYR A 209 0.00 -9.48 5.17
CA TYR A 209 0.08 -10.51 6.20
C TYR A 209 1.52 -10.59 6.70
N ASP A 210 1.73 -10.28 7.99
CA ASP A 210 3.03 -10.38 8.63
C ASP A 210 3.08 -11.65 9.50
N TYR A 211 4.04 -12.53 9.23
CA TYR A 211 4.36 -13.71 10.03
C TYR A 211 5.62 -13.42 10.83
N GLU A 212 5.45 -12.97 12.07
CA GLU A 212 6.55 -12.49 12.92
C GLU A 212 7.16 -13.61 13.76
N GLY A 213 8.47 -13.54 14.03
CA GLY A 213 9.17 -14.49 14.89
C GLY A 213 9.28 -15.90 14.30
N VAL A 214 9.32 -15.99 12.97
CA VAL A 214 9.57 -17.26 12.25
C VAL A 214 11.05 -17.62 12.41
N ASP A 215 11.35 -18.91 12.50
CA ASP A 215 12.73 -19.37 12.48
C ASP A 215 13.43 -18.90 11.19
N SER A 216 14.62 -18.31 11.34
CA SER A 216 15.31 -17.68 10.21
C SER A 216 15.68 -18.70 9.13
N ASP A 217 16.04 -19.94 9.49
CA ASP A 217 16.42 -20.96 8.52
C ASP A 217 15.19 -21.46 7.76
N GLN A 218 14.07 -21.66 8.44
CA GLN A 218 12.78 -21.98 7.81
C GLN A 218 12.32 -20.87 6.87
N ALA A 219 12.42 -19.60 7.29
CA ALA A 219 12.03 -18.47 6.47
C ALA A 219 12.91 -18.34 5.20
N ASN A 220 14.22 -18.50 5.33
CA ASN A 220 15.13 -18.53 4.18
C ASN A 220 14.83 -19.72 3.26
N THR A 221 14.59 -20.91 3.83
CA THR A 221 14.22 -22.12 3.07
C THR A 221 12.96 -21.88 2.24
N MET A 222 11.94 -21.22 2.81
CA MET A 222 10.73 -20.86 2.09
C MET A 222 11.03 -19.91 0.92
N MET A 223 11.78 -18.83 1.15
CA MET A 223 12.14 -17.88 0.09
C MET A 223 12.93 -18.55 -1.03
N ASP A 224 13.86 -19.44 -0.71
CA ASP A 224 14.66 -20.17 -1.68
C ASP A 224 13.83 -21.17 -2.50
N GLN A 225 12.86 -21.84 -1.87
CA GLN A 225 11.92 -22.70 -2.57
C GLN A 225 11.02 -21.91 -3.52
N ILE A 226 10.56 -20.72 -3.10
CA ILE A 226 9.76 -19.86 -3.98
C ILE A 226 10.60 -19.45 -5.21
N ARG A 227 11.83 -18.99 -4.99
CA ARG A 227 12.74 -18.58 -6.07
C ARG A 227 13.01 -19.73 -7.05
N THR A 228 13.44 -20.87 -6.53
CA THR A 228 13.80 -22.04 -7.34
C THR A 228 12.62 -22.55 -8.16
N ASN A 229 11.43 -22.64 -7.55
CA ASN A 229 10.28 -23.30 -8.18
C ASN A 229 9.46 -22.38 -9.10
N PHE A 230 9.43 -21.07 -8.82
CA PHE A 230 8.50 -20.16 -9.48
C PHE A 230 9.16 -18.99 -10.22
N VAL A 231 10.39 -18.63 -9.87
CA VAL A 231 11.15 -17.56 -10.56
C VAL A 231 12.14 -18.16 -11.56
N GLU A 232 12.94 -19.13 -11.12
CA GLU A 232 13.94 -19.81 -11.96
C GLU A 232 13.36 -21.03 -12.68
N GLY A 233 12.39 -21.68 -12.04
CA GLY A 233 11.72 -22.87 -12.55
C GLY A 233 10.79 -22.57 -13.72
N SER A 234 10.45 -23.63 -14.47
CA SER A 234 9.28 -23.56 -15.37
C SER A 234 8.00 -23.62 -14.53
N PRO A 235 6.92 -22.94 -14.95
CA PRO A 235 5.63 -23.01 -14.26
C PRO A 235 5.24 -24.48 -14.01
N PRO A 236 4.74 -24.85 -12.82
CA PRO A 236 4.27 -26.21 -12.57
C PRO A 236 3.28 -26.63 -13.67
N GLU A 237 3.41 -27.85 -14.21
CA GLU A 237 2.47 -28.35 -15.25
C GLU A 237 0.99 -28.31 -14.77
N ASP A 238 0.76 -28.37 -13.45
CA ASP A 238 -0.56 -28.24 -12.82
C ASP A 238 -1.13 -26.79 -12.82
N GLY A 239 -0.37 -25.80 -13.28
CA GLY A 239 -0.88 -24.47 -13.62
C GLY A 239 -1.82 -24.49 -14.83
N ALA A 240 -1.84 -25.59 -15.61
CA ALA A 240 -2.68 -25.78 -16.79
C ALA A 240 -4.01 -26.49 -16.52
N THR A 241 -4.24 -27.00 -15.30
CA THR A 241 -5.60 -27.40 -14.88
C THR A 241 -6.33 -26.16 -14.35
N PRO A 242 -7.53 -25.82 -14.85
CA PRO A 242 -8.34 -24.76 -14.26
C PRO A 242 -8.46 -25.03 -12.76
N SER A 243 -7.88 -24.16 -11.94
CA SER A 243 -8.04 -24.29 -10.50
C SER A 243 -9.53 -24.16 -10.21
N SER A 244 -10.08 -25.02 -9.36
CA SER A 244 -11.46 -24.88 -8.89
C SER A 244 -11.70 -23.54 -8.18
N SER A 245 -10.64 -22.84 -7.79
CA SER A 245 -10.69 -21.50 -7.19
C SER A 245 -10.86 -20.37 -8.21
N GLY A 246 -10.73 -20.63 -9.53
CA GLY A 246 -10.83 -19.61 -10.57
C GLY A 246 -9.64 -18.64 -10.62
N ILE A 247 -8.54 -18.94 -9.93
CA ILE A 247 -7.31 -18.14 -9.85
C ILE A 247 -6.16 -18.94 -10.46
N GLU A 248 -5.54 -18.40 -11.51
CA GLU A 248 -4.46 -19.04 -12.26
C GLU A 248 -3.13 -18.35 -11.97
N PHE A 249 -2.07 -19.13 -11.75
CA PHE A 249 -0.69 -18.64 -11.63
C PHE A 249 -0.18 -18.28 -13.03
N VAL A 250 0.48 -17.13 -13.15
CA VAL A 250 1.01 -16.61 -14.42
C VAL A 250 2.52 -16.83 -14.49
N ASP A 251 3.27 -16.18 -13.60
CA ASP A 251 4.72 -16.28 -13.51
C ASP A 251 5.24 -15.85 -12.13
N GLY A 252 6.54 -16.05 -11.91
CA GLY A 252 7.25 -15.53 -10.76
C GLY A 252 8.42 -14.65 -11.19
N VAL A 253 8.65 -13.56 -10.46
CA VAL A 253 9.72 -12.60 -10.70
C VAL A 253 10.44 -12.29 -9.39
N GLU A 254 11.77 -12.29 -9.39
CA GLU A 254 12.53 -11.67 -8.30
C GLU A 254 12.83 -10.22 -8.64
N PHE A 255 12.37 -9.31 -7.79
CA PHE A 255 12.49 -7.89 -8.06
C PHE A 255 13.94 -7.41 -7.94
N SER A 256 14.39 -6.75 -9.00
CA SER A 256 15.64 -6.00 -9.05
C SER A 256 15.38 -4.59 -9.55
N TYR A 257 16.16 -3.63 -9.10
CA TYR A 257 16.05 -2.23 -9.47
C TYR A 257 17.42 -1.68 -9.86
N THR A 258 17.46 -0.99 -11.00
CA THR A 258 18.59 -0.15 -11.39
C THR A 258 18.15 1.30 -11.25
N ASP A 259 18.79 2.02 -10.34
CA ASP A 259 18.46 3.41 -10.07
C ASP A 259 18.76 4.28 -11.30
N PRO A 260 17.79 5.03 -11.85
CA PRO A 260 18.00 5.80 -13.07
C PRO A 260 18.89 7.03 -12.83
N VAL A 261 19.15 7.40 -11.58
CA VAL A 261 19.96 8.57 -11.21
C VAL A 261 21.41 8.18 -10.99
N ASP A 262 21.68 7.25 -10.07
CA ASP A 262 23.05 6.87 -9.69
C ASP A 262 23.54 5.54 -10.30
N GLN A 263 22.69 4.85 -11.07
CA GLN A 263 22.97 3.56 -11.71
C GLN A 263 23.29 2.41 -10.73
N SER A 264 23.05 2.59 -9.44
CA SER A 264 23.18 1.52 -8.46
C SER A 264 22.17 0.41 -8.72
N ILE A 265 22.58 -0.83 -8.46
CA ILE A 265 21.74 -2.01 -8.66
C ILE A 265 21.40 -2.62 -7.32
N ALA A 266 20.11 -2.77 -7.05
CA ALA A 266 19.57 -3.49 -5.91
C ALA A 266 18.89 -4.78 -6.38
N THR A 267 19.42 -5.93 -5.97
CA THR A 267 18.84 -7.26 -6.23
C THR A 267 18.22 -7.83 -4.95
N ASN A 268 17.52 -8.96 -5.08
CA ASN A 268 16.90 -9.69 -3.96
C ASN A 268 15.92 -8.83 -3.14
N GLN A 269 15.14 -7.99 -3.83
CA GLN A 269 14.26 -7.01 -3.18
C GLN A 269 12.82 -7.50 -2.97
N GLY A 270 12.56 -8.77 -3.27
CA GLY A 270 11.30 -9.47 -3.02
C GLY A 270 10.94 -10.41 -4.16
N LEU A 271 10.18 -11.46 -3.85
CA LEU A 271 9.69 -12.42 -4.82
C LEU A 271 8.23 -12.09 -5.11
N ILE A 272 7.89 -11.91 -6.38
CA ILE A 272 6.54 -11.57 -6.86
C ILE A 272 5.99 -12.79 -7.59
N LEU A 273 4.84 -13.29 -7.16
CA LEU A 273 4.08 -14.30 -7.87
C LEU A 273 2.86 -13.64 -8.49
N ASN A 274 2.76 -13.64 -9.82
CA ASN A 274 1.65 -13.05 -10.54
C ASN A 274 0.55 -14.08 -10.80
N PHE A 275 -0.69 -13.62 -10.74
CA PHE A 275 -1.89 -14.41 -10.92
C PHE A 275 -2.88 -13.67 -11.81
N LYS A 276 -3.86 -14.39 -12.34
CA LYS A 276 -5.02 -13.82 -13.02
C LYS A 276 -6.31 -14.53 -12.58
N TYR A 277 -7.39 -13.76 -12.45
CA TYR A 277 -8.71 -14.32 -12.20
C TYR A 277 -9.33 -14.77 -13.52
N THR A 278 -9.60 -16.07 -13.67
CA THR A 278 -10.07 -16.68 -14.93
C THR A 278 -11.43 -16.16 -15.39
N ALA A 279 -12.28 -15.68 -14.47
CA ALA A 279 -13.62 -15.22 -14.78
C ALA A 279 -13.65 -13.89 -15.55
N ASN A 280 -12.68 -13.00 -15.32
CA ASN A 280 -12.66 -11.64 -15.87
C ASN A 280 -11.29 -11.21 -16.43
N GLY A 281 -10.24 -12.00 -16.22
CA GLY A 281 -8.87 -11.68 -16.63
C GLY A 281 -8.16 -10.68 -15.71
N ASN A 282 -8.76 -10.29 -14.59
CA ASN A 282 -8.16 -9.28 -13.72
C ASN A 282 -6.82 -9.77 -13.15
N PRO A 283 -5.78 -8.91 -13.17
CA PRO A 283 -4.50 -9.26 -12.60
C PRO A 283 -4.54 -9.26 -11.07
N ALA A 284 -3.74 -10.14 -10.51
CA ALA A 284 -3.45 -10.20 -9.08
C ALA A 284 -1.98 -10.53 -8.87
N ARG A 285 -1.43 -10.17 -7.71
CA ARG A 285 -0.06 -10.54 -7.35
C ARG A 285 0.06 -10.80 -5.87
N VAL A 286 1.03 -11.65 -5.54
CA VAL A 286 1.45 -11.91 -4.17
C VAL A 286 2.95 -11.66 -4.07
N VAL A 287 3.35 -10.78 -3.17
CA VAL A 287 4.76 -10.45 -2.94
C VAL A 287 5.20 -11.06 -1.62
N PHE A 288 6.36 -11.73 -1.62
CA PHE A 288 7.03 -12.22 -0.42
C PHE A 288 8.30 -11.42 -0.18
N ARG A 289 8.44 -10.86 1.03
CA ARG A 289 9.67 -10.25 1.51
C ARG A 289 10.05 -10.77 2.87
N LEU A 290 11.35 -10.97 3.06
CA LEU A 290 11.92 -11.31 4.34
C LEU A 290 12.46 -10.03 5.01
N SER A 291 12.16 -9.85 6.28
CA SER A 291 12.66 -8.73 7.09
C SER A 291 13.08 -9.18 8.48
N GLY A 292 13.99 -8.44 9.11
CA GLY A 292 14.36 -8.65 10.51
C GLY A 292 15.11 -9.96 10.79
N THR A 293 16.02 -10.43 9.92
CA THR A 293 16.74 -11.71 10.06
C THR A 293 17.81 -11.75 11.19
N GLY A 294 17.64 -10.96 12.24
CA GLY A 294 18.54 -10.90 13.39
C GLY A 294 18.31 -12.04 14.38
N SER A 295 18.89 -11.92 15.59
CA SER A 295 18.80 -12.93 16.65
C SER A 295 17.39 -13.16 17.22
N ALA A 296 16.41 -12.31 16.88
CA ALA A 296 15.03 -12.38 17.35
C ALA A 296 14.09 -13.21 16.43
N GLY A 297 14.64 -13.85 15.39
CA GLY A 297 13.86 -14.55 14.35
C GLY A 297 13.47 -13.62 13.21
N ALA A 298 12.99 -14.18 12.10
CA ALA A 298 12.64 -13.44 10.90
C ALA A 298 11.14 -13.10 10.83
N THR A 299 10.81 -12.09 10.04
CA THR A 299 9.43 -11.74 9.67
C THR A 299 9.23 -11.93 8.19
N ILE A 300 8.33 -12.84 7.83
CA ILE A 300 7.89 -13.03 6.43
C ILE A 300 6.70 -12.09 6.21
N ARG A 301 6.86 -11.16 5.28
CA ARG A 301 5.83 -10.22 4.86
C ARG A 301 5.25 -10.72 3.54
N MET A 302 3.96 -11.00 3.54
CA MET A 302 3.20 -11.44 2.38
C MET A 302 2.21 -10.32 2.01
N TYR A 303 2.39 -9.74 0.84
CA TYR A 303 1.53 -8.66 0.32
C TYR A 303 0.61 -9.24 -0.73
N LEU A 304 -0.68 -8.94 -0.64
CA LEU A 304 -1.74 -9.46 -1.50
C LEU A 304 -2.36 -8.31 -2.26
N GLU A 305 -2.46 -8.45 -3.59
CA GLU A 305 -3.12 -7.46 -4.42
C GLU A 305 -3.98 -8.10 -5.50
N ARG A 306 -5.19 -7.55 -5.71
CA ARG A 306 -6.07 -7.87 -6.84
C ARG A 306 -6.68 -6.59 -7.40
N PHE A 307 -6.62 -6.42 -8.71
CA PHE A 307 -7.37 -5.37 -9.41
C PHE A 307 -8.83 -5.77 -9.62
N GLU A 308 -9.75 -4.82 -9.49
CA GLU A 308 -11.15 -4.96 -9.86
C GLU A 308 -11.65 -3.74 -10.64
N GLY A 309 -12.01 -3.96 -11.90
CA GLY A 309 -12.55 -2.92 -12.78
C GLY A 309 -14.07 -2.78 -12.69
N ASP A 310 -14.78 -3.79 -12.21
CA ASP A 310 -16.24 -3.73 -12.07
C ASP A 310 -16.64 -2.98 -10.79
N ALA A 311 -17.16 -1.76 -10.98
CA ALA A 311 -17.59 -0.90 -9.89
C ALA A 311 -18.67 -1.52 -8.98
N SER A 312 -19.46 -2.48 -9.47
CA SER A 312 -20.45 -3.18 -8.66
C SER A 312 -19.83 -4.11 -7.60
N LEU A 313 -18.56 -4.47 -7.77
CA LEU A 313 -17.80 -5.33 -6.86
C LEU A 313 -16.91 -4.54 -5.89
N HIS A 314 -16.89 -3.20 -5.99
CA HIS A 314 -15.99 -2.36 -5.19
C HIS A 314 -16.40 -2.19 -3.73
N ASP A 315 -17.59 -2.60 -3.29
CA ASP A 315 -18.01 -2.43 -1.88
C ASP A 315 -17.59 -3.61 -0.98
N GLU A 316 -16.88 -4.61 -1.53
CA GLU A 316 -16.38 -5.74 -0.74
C GLU A 316 -15.25 -5.33 0.21
N ALA A 317 -15.14 -5.98 1.38
CA ALA A 317 -14.01 -5.77 2.27
C ALA A 317 -12.75 -6.44 1.69
N ALA A 318 -11.60 -5.77 1.73
CA ALA A 318 -10.37 -6.27 1.12
C ALA A 318 -9.94 -7.67 1.66
N PRO A 319 -10.02 -7.97 2.97
CA PRO A 319 -9.70 -9.31 3.46
C PRO A 319 -10.60 -10.41 2.89
N VAL A 320 -11.87 -10.09 2.59
CA VAL A 320 -12.81 -11.04 1.97
C VAL A 320 -12.47 -11.23 0.49
N ALA A 321 -12.30 -10.12 -0.25
CA ALA A 321 -11.98 -10.13 -1.68
C ALA A 321 -10.66 -10.86 -1.99
N LEU A 322 -9.70 -10.83 -1.05
CA LEU A 322 -8.37 -11.41 -1.19
C LEU A 322 -8.23 -12.80 -0.57
N LEU A 323 -9.24 -13.32 0.15
CA LEU A 323 -9.14 -14.60 0.85
C LEU A 323 -8.77 -15.75 -0.10
N GLY A 324 -9.41 -15.83 -1.26
CA GLY A 324 -9.12 -16.86 -2.26
C GLY A 324 -7.68 -16.80 -2.80
N LEU A 325 -7.16 -15.59 -3.02
CA LEU A 325 -5.78 -15.37 -3.45
C LEU A 325 -4.78 -15.76 -2.34
N ALA A 326 -5.08 -15.37 -1.09
CA ALA A 326 -4.27 -15.71 0.06
C ALA A 326 -4.16 -17.22 0.26
N THR A 327 -5.29 -17.93 0.27
CA THR A 327 -5.31 -19.40 0.37
C THR A 327 -4.50 -20.04 -0.74
N LYS A 328 -4.73 -19.64 -2.00
CA LYS A 328 -4.02 -20.19 -3.16
C LYS A 328 -2.50 -19.99 -3.04
N ALA A 329 -2.06 -18.79 -2.67
CA ALA A 329 -0.65 -18.49 -2.55
C ALA A 329 0.02 -19.20 -1.36
N LEU A 330 -0.65 -19.29 -0.21
CA LEU A 330 -0.14 -20.00 0.97
C LEU A 330 0.06 -21.50 0.71
N GLU A 331 -0.89 -22.13 0.00
CA GLU A 331 -0.77 -23.53 -0.44
C GLU A 331 0.36 -23.70 -1.46
N LEU A 332 0.45 -22.78 -2.43
CA LEU A 332 1.46 -22.84 -3.49
C LEU A 332 2.88 -22.80 -2.93
N VAL A 333 3.13 -21.94 -1.93
CA VAL A 333 4.45 -21.77 -1.30
C VAL A 333 4.67 -22.67 -0.08
N LYS A 334 3.68 -23.49 0.28
CA LYS A 334 3.73 -24.40 1.44
C LYS A 334 4.10 -23.70 2.75
N MET A 335 3.52 -22.52 2.99
CA MET A 335 3.84 -21.65 4.14
C MET A 335 3.75 -22.43 5.46
N LYS A 336 2.65 -23.16 5.66
CA LYS A 336 2.38 -23.91 6.89
C LYS A 336 3.34 -25.08 7.06
N GLU A 337 3.60 -25.84 6.01
CA GLU A 337 4.49 -27.01 6.07
C GLU A 337 5.94 -26.63 6.36
N ILE A 338 6.40 -25.48 5.84
CA ILE A 338 7.79 -25.04 6.01
C ILE A 338 7.99 -24.32 7.35
N THR A 339 7.08 -23.42 7.72
CA THR A 339 7.26 -22.52 8.87
C THR A 339 6.48 -22.94 10.12
N GLY A 340 5.56 -23.89 9.99
CA GLY A 340 4.62 -24.26 11.04
C GLY A 340 3.57 -23.20 11.37
N ARG A 341 3.47 -22.10 10.60
CA ARG A 341 2.51 -21.02 10.86
C ARG A 341 1.18 -21.26 10.16
N ASP A 342 0.11 -21.25 10.94
CA ASP A 342 -1.28 -21.42 10.46
C ASP A 342 -1.94 -20.11 10.06
N SER A 343 -1.55 -19.00 10.68
CA SER A 343 -2.14 -17.68 10.47
C SER A 343 -1.09 -16.58 10.62
N PRO A 344 -1.29 -15.41 9.99
CA PRO A 344 -0.43 -14.26 10.20
C PRO A 344 -0.55 -13.75 11.64
N THR A 345 0.52 -13.12 12.14
CA THR A 345 0.55 -12.41 13.41
C THR A 345 -0.19 -11.08 13.31
N VAL A 346 -0.02 -10.37 12.19
CA VAL A 346 -0.67 -9.08 11.91
C VAL A 346 -1.24 -9.08 10.50
N ILE A 347 -2.43 -8.51 10.34
CA ILE A 347 -3.05 -8.19 9.04
C ILE A 347 -3.19 -6.67 8.96
N THR A 348 -2.79 -6.07 7.84
CA THR A 348 -2.88 -4.62 7.57
C THR A 348 -3.62 -4.35 6.27
#